data_AF-A0A6S7K5F3-F1
#
_entry.id   AF-A0A6S7K5F3-F1
#
_cell.length_a   1.000
_cell.length_b   1.000
_cell.length_c   1.000
_cell.angle_alpha   90.00
_cell.angle_beta   90.00
_cell.angle_gamma   90.00
#
_symmetry.space_group_name_H-M   'P 1'
#
loop_
_entity.id
_entity.type
_entity.pdbx_description
1 polymer ?
#
loop_
_entity_poly.entity_id
_entity_poly.type
_entity_poly.pdbx_seq_one_letter_code
_entity_poly.pdbx_strand_id
1 'polypeptide(L)'
;METTSSAGSDDSHRVCVIHFEGKDGELRALTSETVNRILERRKEWLSLPSSYKAFTEVAKKSFEFIHETDNLNPKNIAKTYCFHPACYRSFTDKSKLDRAKTTLTNAADRKRVADDNTQTNCSRPEK
;
A
#
# COMPACT_ATOMS: atom_id res chain seq x y z
N MET A 1 -34.73 -39.89 22.75
CA MET A 1 -35.26 -39.15 21.59
C MET A 1 -34.34 -37.94 21.45
N GLU A 2 -33.17 -38.09 20.82
CA GLU A 2 -33.00 -37.96 19.34
C GLU A 2 -33.36 -36.52 18.91
N THR A 3 -32.54 -35.73 18.22
CA THR A 3 -31.25 -35.92 17.56
C THR A 3 -30.66 -34.52 17.28
N THR A 4 -29.34 -34.48 17.22
CA THR A 4 -28.46 -33.40 16.72
C THR A 4 -28.87 -32.84 15.35
N SER A 5 -28.53 -31.58 15.05
CA SER A 5 -27.59 -31.21 13.96
C SER A 5 -27.47 -29.69 13.74
N SER A 6 -26.33 -29.16 14.17
CA SER A 6 -25.35 -28.40 13.38
C SER A 6 -25.82 -27.53 12.21
N ALA A 7 -25.54 -26.23 12.32
CA ALA A 7 -24.85 -25.49 11.27
C ALA A 7 -23.87 -24.52 11.92
N GLY A 8 -22.71 -25.03 12.33
CA GLY A 8 -21.52 -24.18 12.46
C GLY A 8 -21.16 -23.72 11.06
N SER A 9 -21.60 -22.52 10.68
CA SER A 9 -21.05 -21.84 9.52
C SER A 9 -19.62 -21.48 9.90
N ASP A 10 -18.68 -22.25 9.38
CA ASP A 10 -17.27 -21.91 9.32
C ASP A 10 -17.16 -20.60 8.51
N ASP A 11 -17.40 -19.47 9.17
CA ASP A 11 -17.22 -18.11 8.66
C ASP A 11 -15.72 -17.96 8.42
N SER A 12 -15.27 -18.46 7.28
CA SER A 12 -13.94 -18.17 6.77
C SER A 12 -13.85 -16.65 6.69
N HIS A 13 -13.23 -16.04 7.71
CA HIS A 13 -13.04 -14.60 7.83
C HIS A 13 -12.22 -14.11 6.63
N ARG A 14 -12.88 -13.83 5.51
CA ARG A 14 -12.24 -13.32 4.31
C ARG A 14 -11.88 -11.86 4.57
N VAL A 15 -10.60 -11.58 4.69
CA VAL A 15 -10.09 -10.24 4.97
C VAL A 15 -9.60 -9.59 3.69
N CYS A 16 -9.91 -8.30 3.52
CA CYS A 16 -9.33 -7.48 2.46
C CYS A 16 -7.89 -7.09 2.85
N VAL A 17 -6.89 -7.64 2.17
CA VAL A 17 -5.45 -7.46 2.50
C VAL A 17 -4.93 -6.03 2.34
N ILE A 18 -5.66 -5.18 1.62
CA ILE A 18 -5.31 -3.79 1.31
C ILE A 18 -6.48 -2.85 1.61
N HIS A 19 -7.22 -3.11 2.69
CA HIS A 19 -8.43 -2.38 3.01
C HIS A 19 -8.17 -0.88 3.27
N PHE A 20 -9.01 -0.03 2.71
CA PHE A 20 -9.12 1.38 3.05
C PHE A 20 -10.50 1.62 3.66
N GLU A 21 -10.55 2.37 4.77
CA GLU A 21 -11.82 2.77 5.38
C GLU A 21 -12.75 3.43 4.35
N GLY A 22 -14.03 3.04 4.41
CA GLY A 22 -15.07 3.51 3.47
C GLY A 22 -14.99 2.91 2.08
N LYS A 23 -14.13 1.90 1.84
CA LYS A 23 -14.10 1.11 0.59
C LYS A 23 -14.47 -0.33 0.85
N ASP A 24 -15.76 -0.51 1.04
CA ASP A 24 -16.42 -1.80 1.24
C ASP A 24 -16.96 -2.36 -0.09
N GLY A 25 -17.39 -3.61 -0.07
CA GLY A 25 -18.05 -4.25 -1.20
C GLY A 25 -17.73 -5.74 -1.29
N GLU A 26 -17.99 -6.31 -2.47
CA GLU A 26 -17.69 -7.72 -2.71
C GLU A 26 -16.19 -8.01 -2.60
N LEU A 27 -15.86 -9.03 -1.81
CA LEU A 27 -14.52 -9.55 -1.70
C LEU A 27 -14.21 -10.48 -2.87
N ARG A 28 -13.12 -10.20 -3.56
CA ARG A 28 -12.58 -11.06 -4.62
C ARG A 28 -11.35 -11.82 -4.13
N ALA A 29 -11.27 -13.08 -4.55
CA ALA A 29 -10.13 -13.93 -4.26
C ALA A 29 -8.86 -13.37 -4.93
N LEU A 30 -7.74 -13.44 -4.23
CA LEU A 30 -6.44 -13.10 -4.79
C LEU A 30 -5.99 -14.14 -5.83
N THR A 31 -5.51 -13.65 -6.97
CA THR A 31 -4.77 -14.47 -7.95
C THR A 31 -3.27 -14.17 -7.85
N SER A 32 -2.40 -15.05 -8.39
CA SER A 32 -0.95 -14.78 -8.44
C SER A 32 -0.63 -13.42 -9.07
N GLU A 33 -1.33 -13.06 -10.15
CA GLU A 33 -1.14 -11.76 -10.81
C GLU A 33 -1.51 -10.60 -9.88
N THR A 34 -2.64 -10.73 -9.18
CA THR A 34 -3.12 -9.68 -8.26
C THR A 34 -2.16 -9.51 -7.09
N VAL A 35 -1.65 -10.62 -6.54
CA VAL A 35 -0.68 -10.63 -5.44
C VAL A 35 0.63 -9.99 -5.87
N ASN A 36 1.20 -10.41 -7.00
CA ASN A 36 2.43 -9.81 -7.53
C ASN A 36 2.27 -8.29 -7.70
N ARG A 37 1.14 -7.86 -8.26
CA ARG A 37 0.88 -6.44 -8.46
C ARG A 37 0.73 -5.67 -7.15
N ILE A 38 0.12 -6.27 -6.12
CA ILE A 38 0.05 -5.67 -4.77
C ILE A 38 1.46 -5.56 -4.19
N LEU A 39 2.29 -6.60 -4.29
CA LEU A 39 3.67 -6.59 -3.79
C LEU A 39 4.55 -5.54 -4.49
N GLU A 40 4.44 -5.39 -5.81
CA GLU A 40 5.14 -4.33 -6.55
C GLU A 40 4.74 -2.94 -6.06
N ARG A 41 3.43 -2.65 -6.03
CA ARG A 41 2.92 -1.33 -5.63
C ARG A 41 3.22 -1.03 -4.17
N ARG A 42 3.22 -2.05 -3.32
CA ARG A 42 3.60 -1.95 -1.92
C ARG A 42 5.03 -1.45 -1.75
N LYS A 43 6.00 -2.01 -2.48
CA LYS A 43 7.40 -1.53 -2.45
C LYS A 43 7.48 -0.05 -2.82
N GLU A 44 6.71 0.37 -3.80
CA GLU A 44 6.63 1.78 -4.21
C GLU A 44 5.97 2.67 -3.16
N TRP A 45 4.91 2.22 -2.48
CA TRP A 45 4.30 2.98 -1.40
C TRP A 45 5.24 3.10 -0.20
N LEU A 46 5.96 2.04 0.16
CA LEU A 46 6.89 2.04 1.30
C LEU A 46 8.12 2.92 1.08
N SER A 47 8.47 3.25 -0.17
CA SER A 47 9.57 4.18 -0.47
C SER A 47 9.12 5.66 -0.45
N LEU A 48 7.82 5.93 -0.32
CA LEU A 48 7.29 7.29 -0.24
C LEU A 48 7.33 7.83 1.20
N PRO A 49 7.42 9.17 1.35
CA PRO A 49 7.41 9.82 2.65
C PRO A 49 6.10 9.58 3.41
N SER A 50 6.17 9.73 4.75
CA SER A 50 5.05 9.53 5.68
C SER A 50 3.84 10.46 5.46
N SER A 51 3.96 11.49 4.61
CA SER A 51 2.83 12.31 4.16
C SER A 51 1.76 11.50 3.42
N TYR A 52 2.11 10.33 2.86
CA TYR A 52 1.17 9.36 2.30
C TYR A 52 0.76 8.30 3.33
N LYS A 53 0.49 8.72 4.58
CA LYS A 53 0.27 7.85 5.75
C LYS A 53 -0.72 6.72 5.48
N ALA A 54 -1.90 7.02 4.93
CA ALA A 54 -2.93 6.00 4.67
C ALA A 54 -2.44 4.88 3.73
N PHE A 55 -1.72 5.21 2.66
CA PHE A 55 -1.20 4.21 1.73
C PHE A 55 -0.02 3.44 2.31
N THR A 56 0.87 4.12 3.04
CA THR A 56 2.02 3.48 3.69
C THR A 56 1.60 2.56 4.84
N GLU A 57 0.58 2.92 5.62
CA GLU A 57 0.00 2.05 6.66
C GLU A 57 -0.67 0.82 6.06
N VAL A 58 -1.48 0.98 5.00
CA VAL A 58 -2.07 -0.15 4.29
C VAL A 58 -0.99 -1.05 3.68
N ALA A 59 0.06 -0.46 3.09
CA ALA A 59 1.20 -1.20 2.57
C ALA A 59 1.95 -2.00 3.66
N LYS A 60 2.08 -1.45 4.88
CA LYS A 60 2.67 -2.15 6.02
C LYS A 60 1.79 -3.30 6.49
N LYS A 61 0.49 -3.03 6.73
CA LYS A 61 -0.48 -4.06 7.17
C LYS A 61 -0.61 -5.21 6.18
N SER A 62 -0.51 -4.93 4.88
CA SER A 62 -0.55 -5.99 3.85
C SER A 62 0.57 -7.03 4.01
N PHE A 63 1.66 -6.72 4.73
CA PHE A 63 2.72 -7.68 5.07
C PHE A 63 2.27 -8.76 6.03
N GLU A 64 1.39 -8.41 6.97
CA GLU A 64 0.88 -9.33 7.99
C GLU A 64 0.02 -10.44 7.35
N PHE A 65 -0.42 -10.21 6.10
CA PHE A 65 -1.25 -11.13 5.33
C PHE A 65 -0.50 -11.81 4.18
N ILE A 66 0.53 -11.17 3.64
CA ILE A 66 1.30 -11.66 2.48
C ILE A 66 2.79 -11.47 2.78
N HIS A 67 3.47 -12.54 3.22
CA HIS A 67 4.92 -12.52 3.33
C HIS A 67 5.56 -12.66 1.95
N GLU A 68 6.68 -11.96 1.72
CA GLU A 68 7.47 -12.11 0.49
C GLU A 68 8.05 -13.55 0.32
N THR A 69 8.09 -14.32 1.41
CA THR A 69 8.59 -15.70 1.47
C THR A 69 7.49 -16.75 1.51
N ASP A 70 6.22 -16.36 1.64
CA ASP A 70 5.13 -17.30 1.45
C ASP A 70 5.27 -17.81 0.03
N ASN A 71 5.65 -19.10 -0.13
CA ASN A 71 5.65 -19.76 -1.42
C ASN A 71 4.29 -19.48 -2.03
N LEU A 72 4.24 -18.54 -2.99
CA LEU A 72 3.05 -17.84 -3.47
C LEU A 72 2.16 -18.81 -4.24
N ASN A 73 1.68 -19.85 -3.56
CA ASN A 73 0.78 -20.83 -4.11
C ASN A 73 -0.60 -20.17 -4.07
N PRO A 74 -1.09 -19.67 -5.22
CA PRO A 74 -2.32 -18.89 -5.26
C PRO A 74 -3.52 -19.68 -4.72
N LYS A 75 -3.46 -21.02 -4.77
CA LYS A 75 -4.53 -21.89 -4.28
C LYS A 75 -4.68 -21.85 -2.76
N ASN A 76 -3.60 -21.57 -2.02
CA ASN A 76 -3.64 -21.44 -0.55
C ASN A 76 -3.96 -20.00 -0.15
N ILE A 77 -3.42 -19.01 -0.85
CA ILE A 77 -3.63 -17.59 -0.58
C ILE A 77 -5.09 -17.18 -0.85
N ALA A 78 -5.69 -17.67 -1.93
CA ALA A 78 -7.06 -17.35 -2.33
C ALA A 78 -8.15 -17.86 -1.36
N LYS A 79 -7.83 -18.83 -0.49
CA LYS A 79 -8.80 -19.39 0.47
C LYS A 79 -9.07 -18.44 1.64
N THR A 80 -8.07 -17.66 2.04
CA THR A 80 -8.12 -16.83 3.25
C THR A 80 -8.05 -15.34 2.94
N TYR A 81 -7.35 -14.98 1.87
CA TYR A 81 -7.03 -13.59 1.55
C TYR A 81 -7.76 -13.11 0.31
N CYS A 82 -8.48 -12.00 0.47
CA CYS A 82 -9.30 -11.39 -0.56
C CYS A 82 -8.97 -9.90 -0.68
N PHE A 83 -9.65 -9.21 -1.60
CA PHE A 83 -9.59 -7.76 -1.72
C PHE A 83 -10.92 -7.19 -2.21
N HIS A 84 -11.25 -5.97 -1.80
CA HIS A 84 -12.29 -5.20 -2.46
C HIS A 84 -11.72 -4.59 -3.76
N PRO A 85 -12.41 -4.70 -4.91
CA PRO A 85 -11.96 -4.10 -6.17
C PRO A 85 -11.68 -2.60 -6.06
N ALA A 86 -12.43 -1.87 -5.24
CA ALA A 86 -12.22 -0.45 -4.98
C ALA A 86 -10.91 -0.18 -4.22
N CYS A 87 -10.58 -1.02 -3.24
CA CYS A 87 -9.31 -0.98 -2.52
C CYS A 87 -8.15 -1.27 -3.46
N TYR A 88 -8.26 -2.32 -4.28
CA TYR A 88 -7.25 -2.67 -5.28
C TYR A 88 -7.00 -1.54 -6.27
N ARG A 89 -8.04 -1.04 -6.94
CA ARG A 89 -7.91 0.09 -7.88
C ARG A 89 -7.21 1.28 -7.25
N SER A 90 -7.53 1.59 -6.00
CA SER A 90 -6.93 2.71 -5.28
C SER A 90 -5.46 2.48 -4.92
N PHE A 91 -5.13 1.28 -4.44
CA PHE A 91 -3.77 0.90 -4.06
C PHE A 91 -2.84 0.79 -5.27
N THR A 92 -3.36 0.30 -6.40
CA THR A 92 -2.57 0.07 -7.62
C THR A 92 -2.63 1.21 -8.63
N ASP A 93 -3.24 2.33 -8.29
CA ASP A 93 -3.35 3.50 -9.16
C ASP A 93 -1.97 4.13 -9.39
N LYS A 94 -1.41 3.90 -10.58
CA LYS A 94 -0.11 4.44 -11.00
C LYS A 94 -0.10 5.97 -10.98
N SER A 95 -1.19 6.64 -11.36
CA SER A 95 -1.22 8.10 -11.42
C SER A 95 -1.06 8.73 -10.03
N LYS A 96 -1.57 8.07 -8.99
CA LYS A 96 -1.38 8.52 -7.59
C LYS A 96 0.05 8.30 -7.12
N LEU A 97 0.64 7.16 -7.44
CA LEU A 97 2.05 6.87 -7.15
C LEU A 97 2.97 7.87 -7.86
N ASP A 98 2.75 8.14 -9.14
CA ASP A 98 3.58 9.06 -9.90
C ASP A 98 3.47 10.49 -9.37
N ARG A 99 2.25 10.97 -9.08
CA ARG A 99 2.07 12.28 -8.42
C ARG A 99 2.79 12.35 -7.07
N ALA A 100 2.78 11.26 -6.31
CA ALA A 100 3.48 11.18 -5.03
C ALA A 100 5.01 11.26 -5.19
N LYS A 101 5.56 10.55 -6.16
CA LYS A 101 6.99 10.59 -6.50
C LYS A 101 7.41 11.95 -7.05
N THR A 102 6.64 12.56 -7.96
CA THR A 102 6.93 13.88 -8.52
C THR A 102 6.94 14.97 -7.44
N THR A 103 6.02 14.89 -6.47
CA THR A 103 6.00 15.82 -5.33
C THR A 103 7.27 15.72 -4.50
N LEU A 104 7.80 14.50 -4.29
CA LEU A 104 9.08 14.29 -3.59
C LEU A 104 10.25 14.90 -4.37
N THR A 105 10.33 14.66 -5.68
CA THR A 105 11.40 15.23 -6.53
C THR A 105 11.37 16.76 -6.52
N ASN A 106 10.19 17.37 -6.68
CA ASN A 106 10.03 18.83 -6.66
C ASN A 106 10.33 19.44 -5.28
N ALA A 107 9.98 18.74 -4.19
CA ALA A 107 10.31 19.18 -2.84
C ALA A 107 11.82 19.09 -2.55
N ALA A 108 12.49 18.04 -3.03
CA ALA A 108 13.93 17.89 -2.93
C ALA A 108 14.67 18.97 -3.73
N ASP A 109 14.17 19.31 -4.92
CA ASP A 109 14.74 20.33 -5.79
C ASP A 109 14.63 21.74 -5.17
N ARG A 110 13.46 22.11 -4.63
CA ARG A 110 13.27 23.37 -3.90
C ARG A 110 14.19 23.53 -2.70
N LYS A 111 14.56 22.42 -2.03
CA LYS A 111 15.48 22.47 -0.89
C LYS A 111 16.91 22.79 -1.33
N ARG A 112 17.36 22.29 -2.49
CA ARG A 112 18.68 22.66 -3.04
C ARG A 112 18.79 24.14 -3.39
N VAL A 113 17.74 24.72 -3.98
CA VAL A 113 17.74 26.15 -4.36
C VAL A 113 17.81 27.06 -3.12
N ALA A 114 17.24 26.65 -1.99
CA ALA A 114 17.30 27.40 -0.74
C ALA A 114 18.69 27.37 -0.08
N ASP A 115 19.36 26.21 -0.10
CA ASP A 115 20.74 26.07 0.43
C ASP A 115 21.77 26.85 -0.42
N ASP A 116 21.60 26.88 -1.75
CA ASP A 116 22.51 27.62 -2.66
C ASP A 116 22.40 29.16 -2.50
N ASN A 117 21.19 29.67 -2.30
CA ASN A 117 20.95 31.12 -2.15
C ASN A 117 21.33 31.68 -0.77
N THR A 118 21.64 30.82 0.21
CA THR A 118 22.09 31.27 1.54
C THR A 118 23.61 31.50 1.59
N GLN A 119 24.36 30.99 0.60
CA GLN A 119 25.82 31.05 0.61
C GLN A 119 26.41 32.30 -0.07
N THR A 120 25.60 33.12 -0.74
CA THR A 120 26.10 34.22 -1.59
C THR A 120 26.14 35.60 -0.92
N ASN A 121 25.71 35.78 0.34
CA ASN A 121 25.56 37.12 0.95
C ASN A 121 26.60 37.47 2.04
N CYS A 122 27.72 36.76 2.15
CA CYS A 122 28.74 37.01 3.18
C CYS A 122 30.13 37.26 2.58
N SER A 123 30.31 38.32 1.79
CA SER A 123 31.64 38.87 1.48
C SER A 123 31.53 40.30 0.96
N ARG A 124 31.18 41.26 1.84
CA ARG A 124 31.47 42.67 1.61
C ARG A 124 32.73 43.01 2.41
N PRO A 125 33.90 43.17 1.77
CA PRO A 125 35.06 43.69 2.47
C PRO A 125 34.82 45.19 2.68
N GLU A 126 34.63 45.59 3.94
CA GLU A 126 34.72 46.99 4.31
C GLU A 126 36.19 47.43 4.18
N LYS A 127 36.39 48.55 3.49
CA LYS A 127 37.70 49.13 3.17
C LYS A 127 38.30 49.85 4.36
#